data_AF-A0A9E4L7Z7-F1
#
_entry.id   AF-A0A9E4L7Z7-F1
#
_cell.length_a   1.000
_cell.length_b   1.000
_cell.length_c   1.000
_cell.angle_alpha   90.00
_cell.angle_beta   90.00
_cell.angle_gamma   90.00
#
_symmetry.space_group_name_H-M   'P 1'
#
loop_
_entity.id
_entity.type
_entity.pdbx_description
1 polymer ?
#
loop_
_entity_poly.entity_id
_entity_poly.type
_entity_poly.pdbx_seq_one_letter_code
_entity_poly.pdbx_strand_id
1 'polypeptide(L)'
;MADHPAWLSFGSSAQTADSLLVEFHQPLHFVLLDGGSGLPTVRVLPDPDGGERPYELSAEDLTYIEKLRRLVADKQASGKFERPADYQLPPTGSMPSGRVCDLCQLAHYTPWYAEFHRPLKFTILDCDACEVPIAVLAEHRVELTPDEVSFMEQALNLVAEQKYTGRFPKWTFDHTMRQIPDHYHFHVRPLLW
;
A
#
# COMPACT_ATOMS: atom_id res chain seq x y z
N MET A 1 -20.61 -9.11 23.18
CA MET A 1 -20.04 -9.21 21.82
C MET A 1 -20.11 -7.81 21.25
N ALA A 2 -18.98 -7.17 20.96
CA ALA A 2 -19.02 -5.86 20.30
C ALA A 2 -19.65 -6.07 18.92
N ASP A 3 -20.65 -5.27 18.56
CA ASP A 3 -21.22 -5.26 17.22
C ASP A 3 -20.14 -4.74 16.26
N HIS A 4 -19.47 -5.65 15.55
CA HIS A 4 -18.54 -5.28 14.51
C HIS A 4 -19.30 -4.72 13.30
N PRO A 5 -18.72 -3.77 12.54
CA PRO A 5 -19.37 -3.24 11.35
C PRO A 5 -19.70 -4.34 10.33
N ALA A 6 -20.83 -4.24 9.64
CA ALA A 6 -21.27 -5.26 8.68
C ALA A 6 -20.31 -5.47 7.49
N TRP A 7 -19.38 -4.55 7.25
CA TRP A 7 -18.35 -4.65 6.21
C TRP A 7 -17.08 -5.38 6.67
N LEU A 8 -16.96 -5.70 7.95
CA LEU A 8 -15.82 -6.36 8.58
C LEU A 8 -16.10 -7.84 8.78
N SER A 9 -15.15 -8.67 8.37
CA SER A 9 -15.17 -10.12 8.61
C SER A 9 -13.82 -10.60 9.16
N PHE A 10 -13.82 -11.76 9.81
CA PHE A 10 -12.62 -12.43 10.31
C PHE A 10 -12.52 -13.81 9.64
N GLY A 11 -11.32 -14.22 9.21
CA GLY A 11 -11.12 -15.55 8.63
C GLY A 11 -9.82 -15.72 7.85
N SER A 12 -9.57 -16.93 7.34
CA SER A 12 -8.34 -17.25 6.60
C SER A 12 -8.34 -16.72 5.15
N SER A 13 -7.15 -16.67 4.54
CA SER A 13 -6.87 -16.06 3.23
C SER A 13 -7.36 -16.85 1.99
N ALA A 14 -8.33 -17.75 2.13
CA ALA A 14 -8.76 -18.64 1.03
C ALA A 14 -9.64 -17.93 -0.04
N GLN A 15 -9.21 -16.77 -0.56
CA GLN A 15 -9.86 -16.09 -1.68
C GLN A 15 -8.96 -15.99 -2.91
N THR A 16 -9.60 -15.94 -4.08
CA THR A 16 -8.98 -15.82 -5.40
C THR A 16 -8.31 -14.47 -5.59
N ALA A 17 -7.10 -14.44 -6.15
CA ALA A 17 -6.33 -13.22 -6.43
C ALA A 17 -7.12 -12.13 -7.18
N ASP A 18 -8.13 -12.52 -7.97
CA ASP A 18 -8.96 -11.61 -8.76
C ASP A 18 -9.83 -10.66 -7.92
N SER A 19 -10.18 -11.01 -6.66
CA SER A 19 -10.94 -10.12 -5.77
C SER A 19 -10.02 -9.28 -4.87
N LEU A 20 -8.73 -9.59 -4.77
CA LEU A 20 -7.81 -8.85 -3.89
C LEU A 20 -7.54 -7.45 -4.44
N LEU A 21 -7.71 -6.44 -3.57
CA LEU A 21 -7.42 -5.04 -3.88
C LEU A 21 -6.17 -4.58 -3.16
N VAL A 22 -6.10 -4.83 -1.85
CA VAL A 22 -4.97 -4.45 -1.01
C VAL A 22 -4.76 -5.51 0.07
N GLU A 23 -3.51 -5.82 0.38
CA GLU A 23 -3.10 -6.62 1.52
C GLU A 23 -2.27 -5.75 2.47
N PHE A 24 -2.66 -5.69 3.74
CA PHE A 24 -1.98 -4.93 4.78
C PHE A 24 -1.27 -5.89 5.72
N HIS A 25 0.00 -5.60 6.03
CA HIS A 25 0.87 -6.48 6.80
C HIS A 25 1.08 -5.99 8.24
N GLN A 26 1.23 -4.68 8.42
CA GLN A 26 1.57 -4.07 9.71
C GLN A 26 0.93 -2.68 9.86
N PRO A 27 0.58 -2.26 11.10
CA PRO A 27 0.53 -3.08 12.32
C PRO A 27 -0.68 -4.03 12.35
N LEU A 28 -1.58 -3.92 11.37
CA LEU A 28 -2.80 -4.70 11.23
C LEU A 28 -2.68 -5.62 10.02
N HIS A 29 -2.96 -6.92 10.21
CA HIS A 29 -3.01 -7.87 9.10
C HIS A 29 -4.45 -7.99 8.58
N PHE A 30 -4.73 -7.41 7.41
CA PHE A 30 -6.06 -7.48 6.79
C PHE A 30 -6.00 -7.32 5.28
N VAL A 31 -7.06 -7.74 4.59
CA VAL A 31 -7.20 -7.57 3.15
C VAL A 31 -8.45 -6.77 2.81
N LEU A 32 -8.34 -5.96 1.76
CA LEU A 32 -9.45 -5.32 1.07
C LEU A 32 -9.81 -6.13 -0.15
N LEU A 33 -11.10 -6.48 -0.25
CA LEU A 33 -11.62 -7.36 -1.28
C LEU A 33 -12.71 -6.65 -2.08
N ASP A 34 -12.63 -6.79 -3.39
CA ASP A 34 -13.61 -6.25 -4.33
C ASP A 34 -14.96 -6.96 -4.16
N GLY A 35 -15.98 -6.16 -3.82
CA GLY A 35 -17.37 -6.62 -3.69
C GLY A 35 -18.18 -6.50 -4.98
N GLY A 36 -17.56 -6.09 -6.10
CA GLY A 36 -18.21 -5.83 -7.37
C GLY A 36 -18.83 -4.44 -7.44
N SER A 37 -20.04 -4.27 -6.89
CA SER A 37 -20.79 -3.01 -6.96
C SER A 37 -20.96 -2.39 -5.57
N GLY A 38 -19.89 -1.87 -4.99
CA GLY A 38 -19.93 -1.23 -3.69
C GLY A 38 -18.56 -0.95 -3.09
N LEU A 39 -18.54 -0.45 -1.85
CA LEU A 39 -17.31 -0.31 -1.09
C LEU A 39 -16.68 -1.69 -0.85
N PRO A 40 -15.34 -1.84 -0.93
CA PRO A 40 -14.63 -3.08 -0.66
C PRO A 40 -15.03 -3.71 0.66
N THR A 41 -14.99 -5.03 0.76
CA THR A 41 -15.15 -5.72 2.04
C THR A 41 -13.80 -5.85 2.73
N VAL A 42 -13.80 -5.85 4.06
CA VAL A 42 -12.58 -6.00 4.87
C VAL A 42 -12.59 -7.38 5.49
N ARG A 43 -11.45 -8.06 5.39
CA ARG A 43 -11.20 -9.30 6.13
C ARG A 43 -9.94 -9.14 6.96
N VAL A 44 -10.08 -9.21 8.28
CA VAL A 44 -8.95 -9.29 9.19
C VAL A 44 -8.42 -10.71 9.20
N LEU A 45 -7.11 -10.82 9.00
CA LEU A 45 -6.38 -12.07 8.98
C LEU A 45 -5.81 -12.34 10.37
N PRO A 46 -5.63 -13.61 10.74
CA PRO A 46 -4.96 -13.96 11.98
C PRO A 46 -3.51 -13.44 11.99
N ASP A 47 -2.98 -13.25 13.19
CA ASP A 47 -1.57 -12.90 13.39
C ASP A 47 -0.69 -13.98 12.75
N PRO A 48 0.21 -13.63 11.82
CA PRO A 48 1.12 -14.59 11.20
C PRO A 48 2.02 -15.30 12.23
N ASP A 49 2.27 -14.68 13.39
CA ASP A 49 3.10 -15.24 14.47
C ASP A 49 2.32 -16.20 15.40
N GLY A 50 1.06 -16.50 15.10
CA GLY A 50 0.29 -17.53 15.81
C GLY A 50 -0.24 -17.11 17.18
N GLY A 51 -0.39 -15.80 17.42
CA GLY A 51 -1.07 -15.29 18.62
C GLY A 51 -2.54 -15.74 18.67
N GLU A 52 -2.92 -16.51 19.69
CA GLU A 52 -4.30 -17.02 19.88
C GLU A 52 -5.35 -15.92 20.17
N ARG A 53 -4.95 -14.66 20.30
CA ARG A 53 -5.90 -13.58 20.59
C ARG A 53 -6.47 -13.04 19.28
N PRO A 54 -7.82 -13.01 19.13
CA PRO A 54 -8.45 -12.20 18.09
C PRO A 54 -7.90 -10.78 18.22
N TYR A 55 -7.42 -10.21 17.11
CA TYR A 55 -6.98 -8.83 17.10
C TYR A 55 -8.18 -7.96 17.48
N GLU A 56 -8.18 -7.40 18.69
CA GLU A 56 -9.19 -6.42 19.10
C GLU A 56 -8.88 -5.11 18.39
N LEU A 57 -9.62 -4.84 17.30
CA LEU A 57 -9.50 -3.58 16.59
C LEU A 57 -9.94 -2.42 17.48
N SER A 58 -9.05 -1.46 17.67
CA SER A 58 -9.38 -0.19 18.31
C SER A 58 -10.28 0.68 17.42
N ALA A 59 -10.85 1.75 17.98
CA ALA A 59 -11.59 2.74 17.20
C ALA A 59 -10.70 3.45 16.16
N GLU A 60 -9.40 3.57 16.44
CA GLU A 60 -8.42 4.14 15.53
C GLU A 60 -8.16 3.19 14.35
N ASP A 61 -8.03 1.89 14.61
CA ASP A 61 -7.87 0.87 13.57
C ASP A 61 -9.08 0.84 12.63
N LEU A 62 -10.29 0.88 13.17
CA LEU A 62 -11.52 0.93 12.38
C LEU A 62 -11.59 2.20 11.52
N THR A 63 -11.17 3.33 12.07
CA THR A 63 -11.12 4.61 11.34
C THR A 63 -10.11 4.55 10.20
N TYR A 64 -8.93 3.99 10.45
CA TYR A 64 -7.89 3.78 9.45
C TYR A 64 -8.35 2.87 8.32
N ILE A 65 -8.92 1.71 8.66
CA ILE A 65 -9.44 0.74 7.71
C ILE A 65 -10.54 1.36 6.84
N GLU A 66 -11.47 2.12 7.43
CA GLU A 66 -12.55 2.77 6.68
C GLU A 66 -12.02 3.88 5.74
N LYS A 67 -11.03 4.67 6.17
CA LYS A 67 -10.35 5.65 5.30
C LYS A 67 -9.74 4.97 4.07
N LEU A 68 -9.02 3.86 4.27
CA LEU A 68 -8.42 3.08 3.19
C LEU A 68 -9.44 2.49 2.24
N ARG A 69 -10.48 1.87 2.79
CA ARG A 69 -11.58 1.28 2.03
C ARG A 69 -12.24 2.30 1.11
N ARG A 70 -12.46 3.52 1.60
CA ARG A 70 -12.98 4.65 0.80
C ARG A 70 -11.99 5.12 -0.26
N LEU A 71 -10.73 5.30 0.13
CA LEU A 71 -9.68 5.70 -0.81
C LEU A 71 -9.61 4.74 -2.00
N VAL A 72 -9.58 3.43 -1.74
CA VAL A 72 -9.51 2.41 -2.81
C VAL A 72 -10.78 2.45 -3.67
N ALA A 73 -11.96 2.52 -3.05
CA ALA A 73 -13.23 2.59 -3.78
C ALA A 73 -13.32 3.82 -4.69
N ASP A 74 -12.96 5.00 -4.18
CA ASP A 74 -12.99 6.26 -4.93
C ASP A 74 -12.04 6.20 -6.13
N LYS A 75 -10.86 5.60 -5.94
CA LYS A 75 -9.86 5.46 -7.02
C LYS A 75 -10.29 4.44 -8.07
N GLN A 76 -10.90 3.31 -7.67
CA GLN A 76 -11.49 2.36 -8.60
C GLN A 76 -12.63 3.00 -9.42
N ALA A 77 -13.55 3.71 -8.75
CA ALA A 77 -14.70 4.35 -9.41
C ALA A 77 -14.29 5.46 -10.38
N SER A 78 -13.11 6.08 -10.19
CA SER A 78 -12.63 7.14 -11.08
C SER A 78 -12.30 6.67 -12.50
N GLY A 79 -12.02 5.37 -12.71
CA GLY A 79 -11.61 4.81 -14.00
C GLY A 79 -10.29 5.35 -14.57
N LYS A 80 -9.58 6.22 -13.84
CA LYS A 80 -8.42 6.96 -14.36
C LYS A 80 -7.11 6.17 -14.40
N PHE A 81 -7.14 4.90 -14.00
CA PHE A 81 -5.98 4.01 -13.93
C PHE A 81 -5.95 3.00 -15.08
N GLU A 82 -6.85 3.14 -16.05
CA GLU A 82 -6.81 2.36 -17.28
C GLU A 82 -5.56 2.75 -18.08
N ARG A 83 -4.71 1.76 -18.36
CA ARG A 83 -3.54 1.98 -19.22
C ARG A 83 -3.99 2.20 -20.66
N PRO A 84 -3.33 3.10 -21.40
CA PRO A 84 -3.45 3.15 -22.85
C PRO A 84 -3.16 1.78 -23.46
N ALA A 85 -3.96 1.37 -24.45
CA ALA A 85 -3.85 0.05 -25.07
C ALA A 85 -2.48 -0.21 -25.75
N ASP A 86 -1.72 0.85 -26.03
CA ASP A 86 -0.40 0.83 -26.66
C ASP A 86 0.76 0.90 -25.65
N TYR A 87 0.50 0.93 -24.34
CA TYR A 87 1.56 0.91 -23.33
C TYR A 87 2.24 -0.47 -23.29
N GLN A 88 3.51 -0.51 -23.72
CA GLN A 88 4.33 -1.71 -23.71
C GLN A 88 5.08 -1.82 -22.38
N LEU A 89 4.81 -2.89 -21.63
CA LEU A 89 5.51 -3.16 -20.37
C LEU A 89 7.03 -3.24 -20.64
N PRO A 90 7.86 -2.43 -19.96
CA PRO A 90 9.29 -2.62 -20.03
C PRO A 90 9.62 -4.04 -19.51
N PRO A 91 10.68 -4.69 -20.03
CA PRO A 91 11.11 -5.99 -19.53
C PRO A 91 11.35 -5.88 -18.02
N THR A 92 10.59 -6.65 -17.25
CA THR A 92 10.58 -6.57 -15.79
C THR A 92 11.98 -6.82 -15.23
N GLY A 93 12.47 -5.86 -14.43
CA GLY A 93 13.61 -6.07 -13.53
C GLY A 93 15.00 -6.04 -14.16
N SER A 94 15.17 -5.64 -15.43
CA SER A 94 16.49 -5.46 -16.03
C SER A 94 16.78 -3.98 -16.29
N MET A 95 17.68 -3.40 -15.49
CA MET A 95 18.21 -2.05 -15.70
C MET A 95 18.93 -1.99 -17.07
N PRO A 96 19.06 -0.80 -17.69
CA PRO A 96 19.93 -0.61 -18.87
C PRO A 96 21.39 -1.04 -18.61
N SER A 97 21.80 -1.04 -17.34
CA SER A 97 23.12 -1.49 -16.87
C SER A 97 23.29 -3.01 -16.76
N GLY A 98 22.24 -3.80 -17.01
CA GLY A 98 22.23 -5.26 -16.83
C GLY A 98 22.18 -5.72 -15.37
N ARG A 99 22.07 -4.80 -14.40
CA ARG A 99 21.83 -5.15 -12.99
C ARG A 99 20.34 -5.38 -12.75
N VAL A 100 20.04 -6.27 -11.81
CA VAL A 100 18.67 -6.47 -11.35
C VAL A 100 18.29 -5.32 -10.43
N CYS A 101 17.09 -4.77 -10.59
CA CYS A 101 16.59 -3.70 -9.74
C CYS A 101 16.14 -4.24 -8.38
N ASP A 102 16.69 -3.73 -7.28
CA ASP A 102 16.35 -4.17 -5.92
C ASP A 102 14.87 -3.86 -5.59
N LEU A 103 14.34 -2.73 -6.09
CA LEU A 103 12.93 -2.36 -5.93
C LEU A 103 11.98 -3.19 -6.81
N CYS A 104 12.48 -3.91 -7.81
CA CYS A 104 11.69 -4.93 -8.51
C CYS A 104 11.67 -6.25 -7.76
N GLN A 105 12.75 -6.58 -7.04
CA GLN A 105 12.82 -7.81 -6.24
C GLN A 105 11.97 -7.71 -4.96
N LEU A 106 11.91 -6.51 -4.37
CA LEU A 106 11.11 -6.25 -3.16
C LEU A 106 11.37 -7.30 -2.06
N ALA A 107 12.62 -7.52 -1.67
CA ALA A 107 12.91 -8.52 -0.66
C ALA A 107 12.34 -8.11 0.72
N HIS A 108 11.67 -9.06 1.40
CA HIS A 108 11.01 -8.86 2.70
C HIS A 108 12.02 -8.87 3.87
N TYR A 109 12.87 -7.85 4.00
CA TYR A 109 13.78 -7.71 5.14
C TYR A 109 13.57 -6.41 5.94
N THR A 110 12.75 -5.49 5.46
CA THR A 110 12.26 -4.34 6.21
C THR A 110 10.77 -4.52 6.55
N PRO A 111 10.20 -3.73 7.48
CA PRO A 111 8.76 -3.72 7.72
C PRO A 111 7.95 -3.41 6.46
N TRP A 112 6.99 -4.27 6.12
CA TRP A 112 6.01 -4.05 5.07
C TRP A 112 4.72 -3.53 5.68
N TYR A 113 4.09 -2.56 5.03
CA TYR A 113 2.83 -1.98 5.48
C TYR A 113 1.67 -2.45 4.61
N ALA A 114 1.80 -2.35 3.29
CA ALA A 114 0.71 -2.63 2.37
C ALA A 114 1.18 -3.00 0.97
N GLU A 115 0.43 -3.88 0.31
CA GLU A 115 0.54 -4.23 -1.09
C GLU A 115 -0.76 -3.87 -1.79
N PHE A 116 -0.71 -2.93 -2.73
CA PHE A 116 -1.84 -2.56 -3.56
C PHE A 116 -1.79 -3.37 -4.85
N HIS A 117 -2.86 -4.07 -5.16
CA HIS A 117 -3.00 -4.87 -6.38
C HIS A 117 -3.84 -4.14 -7.45
N ARG A 118 -4.81 -3.33 -7.01
CA ARG A 118 -5.71 -2.54 -7.88
C ARG A 118 -6.15 -1.25 -7.17
N PRO A 119 -6.49 -0.18 -7.91
CA PRO A 119 -6.43 -0.06 -9.37
C PRO A 119 -5.01 0.17 -9.92
N LEU A 120 -4.05 0.51 -9.06
CA LEU A 120 -2.62 0.66 -9.38
C LEU A 120 -1.81 -0.31 -8.51
N LYS A 121 -0.80 -0.96 -9.09
CA LYS A 121 0.07 -1.88 -8.36
C LYS A 121 1.27 -1.16 -7.77
N PHE A 122 1.37 -1.14 -6.44
CA PHE A 122 2.51 -0.58 -5.72
C PHE A 122 2.57 -1.14 -4.29
N THR A 123 3.72 -1.00 -3.65
CA THR A 123 3.97 -1.51 -2.30
C THR A 123 4.42 -0.37 -1.39
N ILE A 124 4.00 -0.42 -0.13
CA ILE A 124 4.48 0.47 0.93
C ILE A 124 5.24 -0.36 1.96
N LEU A 125 6.49 0.00 2.20
CA LEU A 125 7.40 -0.63 3.16
C LEU A 125 8.31 0.44 3.79
N ASP A 126 9.15 0.08 4.74
CA ASP A 126 10.26 0.93 5.17
C ASP A 126 11.45 0.81 4.21
N CYS A 127 12.07 1.93 3.89
CA CYS A 127 13.32 1.98 3.12
C CYS A 127 14.49 1.51 3.98
N ASP A 128 15.31 0.61 3.44
CA ASP A 128 16.48 0.05 4.11
C ASP A 128 17.60 1.07 4.40
N ALA A 129 17.72 2.08 3.54
CA ALA A 129 18.78 3.09 3.64
C ALA A 129 18.43 4.26 4.56
N CYS A 130 17.14 4.57 4.74
CA CYS A 130 16.73 5.75 5.51
C CYS A 130 15.62 5.51 6.53
N GLU A 131 15.18 4.26 6.71
CA GLU A 131 14.29 3.80 7.79
C GLU A 131 12.94 4.55 7.87
N VAL A 132 12.48 5.09 6.74
CA VAL A 132 11.17 5.73 6.60
C VAL A 132 10.31 5.05 5.57
N PRO A 133 8.97 5.19 5.67
CA PRO A 133 8.08 4.59 4.71
C PRO A 133 8.34 5.12 3.31
N ILE A 134 8.38 4.21 2.36
CA ILE A 134 8.58 4.40 0.93
C ILE A 134 7.40 3.76 0.19
N ALA A 135 6.86 4.45 -0.79
CA ALA A 135 5.95 3.86 -1.76
C ALA A 135 6.75 3.52 -3.03
N VAL A 136 6.65 2.28 -3.48
CA VAL A 136 7.39 1.73 -4.62
C VAL A 136 6.39 1.24 -5.66
N LEU A 137 6.44 1.81 -6.88
CA LEU A 137 5.59 1.34 -7.98
C LEU A 137 5.96 -0.10 -8.33
N ALA A 138 5.01 -0.99 -8.62
CA ALA A 138 5.35 -2.38 -8.97
C ALA A 138 6.02 -2.49 -10.36
N GLU A 139 5.67 -1.59 -11.28
CA GLU A 139 6.29 -1.51 -12.60
C GLU A 139 7.61 -0.74 -12.55
N HIS A 140 8.62 -1.26 -13.24
CA HIS A 140 9.89 -0.56 -13.44
C HIS A 140 9.71 0.55 -14.48
N ARG A 141 9.19 1.69 -14.05
CA ARG A 141 9.10 2.93 -14.84
C ARG A 141 9.25 4.15 -13.95
N VAL A 142 9.56 5.29 -14.56
CA VAL A 142 9.71 6.59 -13.89
C VAL A 142 8.45 7.45 -14.03
N GLU A 143 7.82 7.40 -15.19
CA GLU A 143 6.73 8.31 -15.55
C GLU A 143 5.41 7.85 -14.92
N LEU A 144 4.79 8.66 -14.07
CA LEU A 144 3.45 8.43 -13.53
C LEU A 144 2.50 9.54 -13.93
N THR A 145 1.21 9.20 -14.05
CA THR A 145 0.17 10.23 -14.18
C THR A 145 -0.04 10.96 -12.85
N PRO A 146 -0.55 12.21 -12.86
CA PRO A 146 -0.87 12.93 -11.63
C PRO A 146 -1.85 12.17 -10.71
N ASP A 147 -2.78 11.41 -11.29
CA ASP A 147 -3.75 10.61 -10.53
C ASP A 147 -3.09 9.39 -9.85
N GLU A 148 -2.08 8.78 -10.48
CA GLU A 148 -1.24 7.73 -9.90
C GLU A 148 -0.40 8.25 -8.73
N VAL A 149 0.31 9.36 -8.93
CA VAL A 149 1.09 10.01 -7.86
C VAL A 149 0.18 10.36 -6.69
N SER A 150 -0.96 11.00 -6.95
CA SER A 150 -1.93 11.38 -5.92
C SER A 150 -2.48 10.17 -5.16
N PHE A 151 -2.68 9.02 -5.81
CA PHE A 151 -3.14 7.81 -5.13
C PHE A 151 -2.07 7.23 -4.23
N MET A 152 -0.84 7.10 -4.73
CA MET A 152 0.28 6.61 -3.92
C MET A 152 0.56 7.54 -2.73
N GLU A 153 0.50 8.87 -2.90
CA GLU A 153 0.69 9.83 -1.81
C GLU A 153 -0.38 9.70 -0.73
N GLN A 154 -1.65 9.57 -1.12
CA GLN A 154 -2.75 9.37 -0.17
C GLN A 154 -2.61 8.06 0.61
N ALA A 155 -2.22 6.98 -0.07
CA ALA A 155 -1.97 5.69 0.57
C ALA A 155 -0.78 5.75 1.54
N LEU A 156 0.34 6.36 1.11
CA LEU A 156 1.54 6.54 1.94
C LEU A 156 1.27 7.48 3.13
N ASN A 157 0.42 8.49 2.95
CA ASN A 157 0.00 9.38 4.03
C ASN A 157 -0.70 8.63 5.16
N LEU A 158 -1.55 7.65 4.84
CA LEU A 158 -2.26 6.88 5.85
C LEU A 158 -1.28 6.07 6.72
N VAL A 159 -0.23 5.51 6.11
CA VAL A 159 0.87 4.87 6.86
C VAL A 159 1.65 5.89 7.71
N ALA A 160 1.92 7.08 7.16
CA ALA A 160 2.56 8.17 7.90
C ALA A 160 1.72 8.65 9.10
N GLU A 161 0.40 8.75 8.95
CA GLU A 161 -0.53 9.09 10.04
C GLU A 161 -0.39 8.08 11.19
N GLN A 162 -0.36 6.78 10.89
CA GLN A 162 -0.17 5.75 11.92
C GLN A 162 1.23 5.80 12.56
N LYS A 163 2.28 6.01 11.76
CA LYS A 163 3.67 5.94 12.24
C LYS A 163 4.10 7.19 13.02
N TYR A 164 3.63 8.37 12.62
CA TYR A 164 4.18 9.65 13.07
C TYR A 164 3.23 10.50 13.91
N THR A 165 1.92 10.26 13.88
CA THR A 165 0.97 11.05 14.69
C THR A 165 1.33 10.95 16.17
N GLY A 166 1.34 12.09 16.85
CA GLY A 166 1.75 12.20 18.26
C GLY A 166 3.26 12.17 18.50
N ARG A 167 4.07 11.86 17.49
CA ARG A 167 5.55 11.87 17.56
C ARG A 167 6.16 13.05 16.82
N PHE A 168 5.61 13.37 15.64
CA PHE A 168 6.05 14.47 14.80
C PHE A 168 4.87 15.37 14.45
N PRO A 169 5.08 16.71 14.36
CA PRO A 169 3.99 17.63 14.09
C PRO A 169 3.54 17.59 12.62
N LYS A 170 4.44 17.25 11.69
CA LYS A 170 4.22 17.26 10.24
C LYS A 170 5.20 16.30 9.54
N TRP A 171 4.91 15.97 8.28
CA TRP A 171 5.79 15.22 7.37
C TRP A 171 5.66 15.77 5.94
N THR A 172 6.58 15.38 5.05
CA THR A 172 6.62 15.76 3.63
C THR A 172 6.90 14.56 2.75
N PHE A 173 6.43 14.60 1.51
CA PHE A 173 6.83 13.64 0.47
C PHE A 173 8.15 14.08 -0.16
N ASP A 174 9.08 13.12 -0.30
CA ASP A 174 10.36 13.28 -0.98
C ASP A 174 10.38 12.37 -2.21
N HIS A 175 10.07 12.97 -3.36
CA HIS A 175 10.06 12.33 -4.68
C HIS A 175 11.45 12.20 -5.32
N THR A 176 12.52 12.53 -4.58
CA THR A 176 13.88 12.45 -5.11
C THR A 176 14.36 10.99 -5.15
N MET A 177 14.34 10.37 -6.33
CA MET A 177 14.83 9.01 -6.57
C MET A 177 16.36 9.00 -6.72
N ARG A 178 17.07 8.81 -5.60
CA ARG A 178 18.54 8.96 -5.57
C ARG A 178 19.29 7.73 -6.09
N GLN A 179 19.14 6.58 -5.43
CA GLN A 179 19.94 5.38 -5.72
C GLN A 179 19.42 4.59 -6.93
N ILE A 180 18.10 4.60 -7.14
CA ILE A 180 17.44 3.87 -8.22
C ILE A 180 16.56 4.87 -9.01
N PRO A 181 17.20 5.77 -9.80
CA PRO A 181 16.50 6.89 -10.44
C PRO A 181 15.57 6.49 -11.58
N ASP A 182 15.64 5.24 -12.05
CA ASP A 182 14.84 4.73 -13.16
C ASP A 182 13.63 3.87 -12.73
N HIS A 183 13.39 3.72 -11.43
CA HIS A 183 12.23 3.04 -10.87
C HIS A 183 11.49 3.98 -9.92
N TYR A 184 10.25 4.32 -10.25
CA TYR A 184 9.47 5.27 -9.47
C TYR A 184 9.25 4.81 -8.04
N HIS A 185 9.75 5.61 -7.11
CA HIS A 185 9.52 5.48 -5.69
C HIS A 185 9.67 6.84 -5.01
N PHE A 186 9.02 6.99 -3.85
CA PHE A 186 9.18 8.20 -3.05
C PHE A 186 8.94 7.90 -1.58
N HIS A 187 9.51 8.75 -0.73
CA HIS A 187 9.50 8.58 0.71
C HIS A 187 8.55 9.56 1.38
N VAL A 188 8.05 9.20 2.56
CA VAL A 188 7.43 10.16 3.48
C VAL A 188 8.33 10.38 4.69
N ARG A 189 8.77 11.63 4.86
CA ARG A 189 9.77 12.02 5.87
C ARG A 189 9.13 12.93 6.92
N PRO A 190 9.30 12.68 8.23
CA PRO A 190 8.86 13.62 9.24
C PRO A 190 9.64 14.95 9.12
N LEU A 191 8.96 16.06 9.38
CA LEU A 191 9.61 17.36 9.51
C LEU A 191 10.15 17.52 10.93
N LEU A 192 11.31 18.17 11.07
CA LEU A 192 12.03 18.38 12.33
C LEU A 192 12.55 17.07 12.95
N TRP A 193 13.19 16.28 12.10
CA TRP A 193 13.86 15.04 12.50
C TRP A 193 15.10 15.30 13.35
#